data_AF-A0A497RET1-F1
#
_entry.id   AF-A0A497RET1-F1
#
_cell.length_a   1.000
_cell.length_b   1.000
_cell.length_c   1.000
_cell.angle_alpha   90.00
_cell.angle_beta   90.00
_cell.angle_gamma   90.00
#
_symmetry.space_group_name_H-M   'P 1'
#
loop_
_entity.id
_entity.type
_entity.pdbx_description
1 polymer ?
#
loop_
_entity_poly.entity_id
_entity_poly.type
_entity_poly.pdbx_seq_one_letter_code
_entity_poly.pdbx_strand_id
1 'polypeptide(L)'
;MPKAEKPKKGQIKGILKLLILKELEKSDATGYDLIKKISIKTSKKPSPGSVYPLLKELTNSGFLSVRDEGKKKIYSISEKGKKILKEISTQEKEAILRKIDVLKESGIIGEDEVNEVFQLINFKRELWIKLFELRNWTQFLRTISRASENSKDEVERILDEMIEKLEKIKRRI
;
A
#
# COMPACT_ATOMS: atom_id res chain seq x y z
N MET A 1 -16.42 6.75 21.44
CA MET A 1 -15.52 6.29 20.35
C MET A 1 -16.11 6.71 19.01
N PRO A 2 -15.43 7.55 18.21
CA PRO A 2 -15.95 7.93 16.90
C PRO A 2 -16.00 6.70 15.97
N LYS A 3 -17.18 6.44 15.39
CA LYS A 3 -17.37 5.37 14.39
C LYS A 3 -16.61 5.75 13.13
N ALA A 4 -15.69 4.91 12.67
CA ALA A 4 -14.99 5.12 11.41
C ALA A 4 -16.01 5.27 10.25
N GLU A 5 -16.06 6.45 9.63
CA GLU A 5 -16.92 6.73 8.49
C GLU A 5 -16.59 5.78 7.33
N LYS A 6 -17.62 5.21 6.70
CA LYS A 6 -17.43 4.34 5.54
C LYS A 6 -16.96 5.20 4.35
N PRO A 7 -15.91 4.78 3.60
CA PRO A 7 -15.39 5.56 2.49
C PRO A 7 -16.44 5.75 1.39
N LYS A 8 -16.50 6.96 0.82
CA LYS A 8 -17.46 7.31 -0.26
C LYS A 8 -17.16 6.46 -1.51
N LYS A 9 -18.21 6.06 -2.24
CA LYS A 9 -18.13 5.16 -3.43
C LYS A 9 -17.09 5.60 -4.48
N GLY A 10 -16.90 6.90 -4.68
CA GLY A 10 -15.89 7.47 -5.59
C GLY A 10 -14.43 7.31 -5.10
N GLN A 11 -14.18 7.40 -3.80
CA GLN A 11 -12.85 7.20 -3.22
C GLN A 11 -12.38 5.75 -3.35
N ILE A 12 -13.30 4.79 -3.19
CA ILE A 12 -13.02 3.36 -3.37
C ILE A 12 -12.60 3.08 -4.82
N LYS A 13 -13.29 3.68 -5.80
CA LYS A 13 -12.94 3.55 -7.22
C LYS A 13 -11.56 4.15 -7.53
N GLY A 14 -11.23 5.30 -6.95
CA GLY A 14 -9.92 5.94 -7.07
C GLY A 14 -8.78 5.08 -6.50
N ILE A 15 -8.96 4.56 -5.30
CA ILE A 15 -7.99 3.67 -4.65
C ILE A 15 -7.78 2.40 -5.48
N LEU A 16 -8.85 1.79 -6.00
CA LEU A 16 -8.75 0.58 -6.81
C LEU A 16 -7.98 0.81 -8.12
N LYS A 17 -8.17 1.96 -8.79
CA LYS A 17 -7.37 2.33 -9.98
C LYS A 17 -5.88 2.40 -9.64
N LEU A 18 -5.54 3.06 -8.54
CA LEU A 18 -4.15 3.21 -8.10
C LEU A 18 -3.52 1.85 -7.79
N LEU A 19 -4.27 0.96 -7.12
CA LEU A 19 -3.81 -0.39 -6.83
C LEU A 19 -3.56 -1.20 -8.10
N ILE A 20 -4.45 -1.13 -9.10
CA ILE A 20 -4.26 -1.79 -10.39
C ILE A 20 -2.97 -1.30 -11.08
N LEU A 21 -2.79 0.02 -11.16
CA LEU A 21 -1.59 0.60 -11.77
C LEU A 21 -0.31 0.15 -11.04
N LYS A 22 -0.30 0.17 -9.70
CA LYS A 22 0.85 -0.28 -8.90
C LYS A 22 1.16 -1.77 -9.05
N GLU A 23 0.15 -2.63 -9.21
CA GLU A 23 0.43 -4.05 -9.50
C GLU A 23 1.07 -4.25 -10.87
N LEU A 24 0.62 -3.49 -11.86
CA LEU A 24 1.10 -3.57 -13.24
C LEU A 24 2.44 -2.86 -13.45
N GLU A 25 2.82 -1.93 -12.57
CA GLU A 25 4.17 -1.38 -12.49
C GLU A 25 5.21 -2.45 -12.12
N LYS A 26 4.83 -3.44 -11.31
CA LYS A 26 5.73 -4.52 -10.87
C LYS A 26 5.84 -5.64 -11.91
N SER A 27 4.73 -6.00 -12.54
CA SER A 27 4.66 -7.12 -13.47
C SER A 27 3.36 -7.09 -14.27
N ASP A 28 3.42 -7.53 -15.52
CA ASP A 28 2.24 -7.89 -16.31
C ASP A 28 1.32 -8.88 -15.57
N ALA A 29 0.01 -8.77 -15.81
CA ALA A 29 -0.96 -9.62 -15.13
C ALA A 29 -2.28 -9.75 -15.90
N THR A 30 -3.00 -10.86 -15.69
CA THR A 30 -4.39 -10.97 -16.12
C THR A 30 -5.33 -10.19 -15.17
N GLY A 31 -6.54 -9.86 -15.63
CA GLY A 31 -7.56 -9.26 -14.76
C GLY A 31 -7.89 -10.11 -13.53
N TYR A 32 -7.86 -11.44 -13.66
CA TYR A 32 -8.05 -12.36 -12.53
C TYR A 32 -6.87 -12.30 -11.55
N ASP A 33 -5.63 -12.28 -12.05
CA ASP A 33 -4.45 -12.15 -11.21
C ASP A 33 -4.46 -10.83 -10.44
N LEU A 34 -4.90 -9.74 -11.06
CA LEU A 34 -5.06 -8.44 -10.40
C LEU A 34 -6.11 -8.51 -9.28
N ILE A 35 -7.28 -9.12 -9.51
CA ILE A 35 -8.28 -9.35 -8.45
C ILE A 35 -7.66 -10.13 -7.29
N LYS A 36 -6.92 -11.20 -7.58
CA LYS A 36 -6.26 -12.03 -6.58
C LYS A 36 -5.19 -11.25 -5.81
N LYS A 37 -4.24 -10.62 -6.50
CA LYS A 37 -3.15 -9.82 -5.92
C LYS A 37 -3.71 -8.69 -5.03
N ILE A 38 -4.70 -7.94 -5.52
CA ILE A 38 -5.33 -6.84 -4.77
C ILE A 38 -6.13 -7.38 -3.57
N SER A 39 -6.83 -8.51 -3.71
CA SER A 39 -7.55 -9.12 -2.58
C SER A 39 -6.63 -9.64 -1.48
N ILE A 40 -5.38 -9.98 -1.81
CA ILE A 40 -4.37 -10.38 -0.82
C ILE A 40 -3.83 -9.14 -0.09
N LYS A 41 -3.63 -8.03 -0.81
CA LYS A 41 -3.09 -6.78 -0.28
C LYS A 41 -4.09 -5.94 0.51
N THR A 42 -5.38 -6.21 0.35
CA THR A 42 -6.45 -5.44 0.99
C THR A 42 -7.36 -6.38 1.77
N SER A 43 -7.99 -5.90 2.84
CA SER A 43 -8.97 -6.72 3.60
C SER A 43 -10.29 -6.94 2.85
N LYS A 44 -10.35 -6.63 1.55
CA LYS A 44 -11.56 -6.71 0.71
C LYS A 44 -11.21 -7.27 -0.66
N LYS A 45 -11.97 -8.29 -1.10
CA LYS A 45 -11.85 -8.79 -2.46
C LYS A 45 -12.59 -7.86 -3.42
N PRO A 46 -11.92 -7.17 -4.36
CA PRO A 46 -12.63 -6.37 -5.36
C PRO A 46 -13.41 -7.31 -6.28
N SER A 47 -14.64 -6.94 -6.61
CA SER A 47 -15.47 -7.76 -7.50
C SER A 47 -15.01 -7.64 -8.96
N PRO A 48 -15.23 -8.67 -9.80
CA PRO A 48 -15.05 -8.56 -11.24
C PRO A 48 -15.69 -7.30 -11.85
N GLY A 49 -16.94 -6.99 -11.45
CA GLY A 49 -17.65 -5.79 -11.89
C GLY A 49 -17.05 -4.46 -11.43
N SER A 50 -16.11 -4.49 -10.48
CA SER A 50 -15.34 -3.31 -10.08
C SER A 50 -14.02 -3.19 -10.83
N VAL A 51 -13.40 -4.32 -11.20
CA VAL A 51 -12.06 -4.35 -11.81
C VAL A 51 -12.12 -4.26 -13.33
N TYR A 52 -12.96 -5.06 -14.00
CA TYR A 52 -12.96 -5.10 -15.47
C TYR A 52 -13.38 -3.78 -16.13
N PRO A 53 -14.39 -3.03 -15.63
CA PRO A 53 -14.68 -1.70 -16.15
C PRO A 53 -13.51 -0.73 -15.98
N LEU A 54 -12.76 -0.83 -14.87
CA LEU A 54 -11.58 0.00 -14.63
C LEU A 54 -10.43 -0.35 -15.57
N LEU A 55 -10.19 -1.64 -15.83
CA LEU A 55 -9.18 -2.06 -16.80
C LEU A 55 -9.50 -1.50 -18.18
N LYS A 56 -10.76 -1.61 -18.63
CA LYS A 56 -11.21 -1.00 -19.88
C LYS A 56 -11.01 0.51 -19.89
N GLU A 57 -11.42 1.20 -18.83
CA GLU A 57 -11.26 2.66 -18.68
C GLU A 57 -9.78 3.07 -18.75
N LEU A 58 -8.90 2.38 -18.06
CA LEU A 58 -7.47 2.67 -18.00
C LEU A 58 -6.75 2.36 -19.33
N THR A 59 -7.13 1.28 -20.02
CA THR A 59 -6.64 0.98 -21.37
C THR A 59 -7.09 2.04 -22.36
N ASN A 60 -8.38 2.40 -22.37
CA ASN A 60 -8.92 3.44 -23.25
C ASN A 60 -8.27 4.81 -23.01
N SER A 61 -7.90 5.10 -21.76
CA SER A 61 -7.20 6.33 -21.39
C SER A 61 -5.69 6.31 -21.70
N GLY A 62 -5.18 5.18 -22.22
CA GLY A 62 -3.77 4.98 -22.58
C GLY A 62 -2.83 4.74 -21.40
N PHE A 63 -3.36 4.48 -20.19
CA PHE A 63 -2.53 4.18 -19.02
C PHE A 63 -2.07 2.73 -18.96
N LEU A 64 -2.78 1.84 -19.65
CA LEU A 64 -2.44 0.43 -19.78
C LEU A 64 -2.39 0.03 -21.26
N SER A 65 -1.55 -0.93 -21.61
CA SER A 65 -1.65 -1.70 -22.84
C SER A 65 -2.24 -3.08 -22.53
N VAL A 66 -2.82 -3.71 -23.55
CA VAL A 66 -3.38 -5.06 -23.45
C VAL A 66 -2.93 -5.87 -24.64
N ARG A 67 -2.53 -7.12 -24.40
CA ARG A 67 -2.24 -8.11 -25.42
C ARG A 67 -3.03 -9.38 -25.16
N ASP A 68 -3.42 -10.06 -26.23
CA ASP A 68 -4.11 -11.34 -26.14
C ASP A 68 -3.07 -12.47 -26.12
N GLU A 69 -3.19 -13.38 -25.16
CA GLU A 69 -2.39 -14.59 -25.01
C GLU A 69 -3.35 -15.79 -24.96
N GLY A 70 -3.61 -16.36 -26.14
CA GLY A 70 -4.67 -17.36 -26.33
C GLY A 70 -6.05 -16.81 -25.96
N LYS A 71 -6.66 -17.36 -24.91
CA LYS A 71 -7.97 -16.91 -24.39
C LYS A 71 -7.86 -15.85 -23.29
N LYS A 72 -6.65 -15.45 -22.90
CA LYS A 72 -6.41 -14.53 -21.77
C LYS A 72 -5.97 -13.16 -22.27
N LYS A 73 -6.43 -12.11 -21.59
CA LYS A 73 -5.91 -10.74 -21.76
C LYS A 73 -4.84 -10.47 -20.72
N ILE A 74 -3.65 -10.12 -21.18
CA ILE A 74 -2.53 -9.69 -20.35
C ILE A 74 -2.48 -8.17 -20.40
N TYR A 75 -2.54 -7.54 -19.23
CA TYR A 75 -2.43 -6.10 -19.08
C TYR A 75 -1.01 -5.74 -18.66
N SER A 76 -0.52 -4.63 -19.21
CA SER A 76 0.79 -4.06 -18.90
C SER A 76 0.63 -2.56 -18.65
N ILE A 77 1.43 -2.00 -17.75
CA ILE A 77 1.43 -0.54 -17.55
C ILE A 77 2.12 0.14 -18.75
N SER A 78 1.54 1.24 -19.24
CA SER A 78 2.20 2.06 -20.27
C SER A 78 3.15 3.08 -19.63
N GLU A 79 3.99 3.74 -20.45
CA GLU A 79 4.80 4.86 -19.97
C GLU A 79 3.95 6.01 -19.42
N LYS A 80 2.79 6.28 -20.02
CA LYS A 80 1.81 7.24 -19.49
C LYS A 80 1.30 6.80 -18.10
N GLY A 81 1.04 5.50 -17.92
CA GLY A 81 0.66 4.89 -16.64
C GLY A 81 1.73 5.04 -15.56
N LYS A 82 3.00 4.81 -15.90
CA LYS A 82 4.13 5.02 -14.98
C LYS A 82 4.29 6.49 -14.61
N LYS A 83 4.15 7.39 -15.59
CA LYS A 83 4.26 8.84 -15.37
C LYS A 83 3.21 9.34 -14.37
N ILE A 84 1.95 8.94 -14.53
CA ILE A 84 0.89 9.37 -13.61
C ILE A 84 1.09 8.81 -12.19
N LEU A 85 1.62 7.58 -12.03
CA LEU A 85 1.97 7.05 -10.71
C LEU A 85 3.05 7.89 -10.02
N LYS A 86 4.07 8.30 -10.77
CA LYS A 86 5.15 9.16 -10.27
C LYS A 86 4.63 10.56 -9.90
N GLU A 87 3.77 11.14 -10.73
CA GLU A 87 3.13 12.43 -10.47
C GLU A 87 2.28 12.39 -9.20
N ILE A 88 1.42 11.37 -9.05
CA ILE A 88 0.61 11.18 -7.83
C ILE A 88 1.51 11.06 -6.59
N SER A 89 2.57 10.24 -6.66
CA SER A 89 3.49 10.09 -5.53
C SER A 89 4.23 11.39 -5.19
N THR A 90 4.51 12.24 -6.18
CA THR A 90 5.18 13.53 -6.00
C THR A 90 4.21 14.53 -5.34
N GLN A 91 2.98 14.60 -5.84
CA GLN A 91 1.93 15.45 -5.26
C GLN A 91 1.59 15.07 -3.81
N GLU A 92 1.56 13.78 -3.49
CA GLU A 92 1.36 13.31 -2.10
C GLU A 92 2.49 13.80 -1.18
N LYS A 93 3.75 13.74 -1.64
CA LYS A 93 4.91 14.25 -0.89
C LYS A 93 4.81 15.76 -0.68
N GLU A 94 4.51 16.51 -1.73
CA GLU A 94 4.36 17.97 -1.66
C GLU A 94 3.19 18.39 -0.75
N ALA A 95 2.09 17.62 -0.74
CA ALA A 95 0.97 17.88 0.17
C ALA A 95 1.35 17.63 1.63
N ILE A 96 2.19 16.63 1.91
CA ILE A 96 2.72 16.38 3.25
C ILE A 96 3.67 17.51 3.66
N LEU A 97 4.59 17.90 2.78
CA LEU A 97 5.54 18.99 3.05
C LEU A 97 4.81 20.29 3.40
N ARG A 98 3.80 20.68 2.59
CA ARG A 98 2.99 21.86 2.89
C ARG A 98 2.30 21.81 4.24
N LYS A 99 1.83 20.63 4.68
CA LYS A 99 1.24 20.49 6.02
C LYS A 99 2.28 20.68 7.12
N ILE A 100 3.49 20.17 6.91
CA ILE A 100 4.61 20.37 7.83
C ILE A 100 4.98 21.86 7.89
N ASP A 101 5.04 22.54 6.75
CA ASP A 101 5.33 23.97 6.69
C ASP A 101 4.29 24.79 7.48
N VAL A 102 3.00 24.49 7.34
CA VAL A 102 1.95 25.14 8.14
C VAL A 102 2.12 24.88 9.64
N LEU A 103 2.51 23.67 10.03
CA LEU A 103 2.78 23.35 11.44
C LEU A 103 4.01 24.11 11.96
N LYS A 104 5.03 24.29 11.12
CA LYS A 104 6.22 25.09 11.43
C LYS A 104 5.87 26.58 11.59
N GLU A 105 5.15 27.16 10.63
CA GLU A 105 4.74 28.57 10.63
C GLU A 105 3.81 28.91 11.80
N SER A 106 3.01 27.94 12.25
CA SER A 106 2.14 28.11 13.43
C SER A 106 2.88 27.95 14.77
N GLY A 107 4.18 27.64 14.76
CA GLY A 107 4.98 27.42 15.98
C GLY A 107 4.63 26.14 16.73
N ILE A 108 3.88 25.23 16.11
CA ILE A 108 3.52 23.93 16.71
C ILE A 108 4.71 22.98 16.70
N ILE A 109 5.62 23.13 15.74
CA ILE A 109 6.87 22.37 15.63
C ILE A 109 8.07 23.31 15.36
N GLY A 110 9.22 22.99 15.97
CA GLY A 110 10.49 23.68 15.73
C GLY A 110 11.22 23.24 14.45
N GLU A 111 12.26 23.98 14.04
CA GLU A 111 13.06 23.63 12.85
C GLU A 111 13.75 22.27 12.96
N ASP A 112 14.22 21.94 14.16
CA ASP A 112 14.90 20.67 14.45
C ASP A 112 13.91 19.48 14.38
N GLU A 113 12.66 19.70 14.78
CA GLU A 113 11.59 18.70 14.76
C GLU A 113 11.04 18.44 13.36
N VAL A 114 11.11 19.42 12.44
CA VAL A 114 10.67 19.24 11.04
C VAL A 114 11.45 18.11 10.36
N ASN A 115 12.76 18.05 10.59
CA ASN A 115 13.60 17.02 10.00
C ASN A 115 13.30 15.64 10.61
N GLU A 116 13.02 15.57 11.91
CA GLU A 116 12.59 14.35 12.59
C GLU A 116 11.20 13.88 12.12
N VAL A 117 10.23 14.78 11.97
CA VAL A 117 8.90 14.48 11.45
C VAL A 117 8.99 13.99 10.00
N PHE A 118 9.85 14.60 9.18
CA PHE A 118 10.08 14.18 7.80
C PHE A 118 10.76 12.80 7.71
N GLN A 119 11.78 12.57 8.54
CA GLN A 119 12.43 11.27 8.71
C GLN A 119 11.41 10.22 9.17
N LEU A 120 10.59 10.52 10.17
CA LEU A 120 9.56 9.63 10.70
C LEU A 120 8.49 9.31 9.65
N ILE A 121 8.04 10.29 8.87
CA ILE A 121 7.04 10.06 7.81
C ILE A 121 7.63 9.24 6.67
N ASN A 122 8.85 9.54 6.22
CA ASN A 122 9.50 8.75 5.16
C ASN A 122 9.86 7.35 5.65
N PHE A 123 10.41 7.21 6.85
CA PHE A 123 10.73 5.94 7.49
C PHE A 123 9.48 5.11 7.74
N LYS A 124 8.40 5.70 8.28
CA LYS A 124 7.10 5.01 8.37
C LYS A 124 6.59 4.67 7.00
N ARG A 125 6.68 5.53 5.97
CA ARG A 125 6.21 5.20 4.62
C ARG A 125 7.02 4.05 4.03
N GLU A 126 8.34 4.02 4.20
CA GLU A 126 9.20 2.95 3.72
C GLU A 126 9.02 1.65 4.50
N LEU A 127 8.90 1.71 5.82
CA LEU A 127 8.54 0.57 6.65
C LEU A 127 7.14 0.09 6.32
N TRP A 128 6.18 0.97 6.10
CA TRP A 128 4.81 0.62 5.77
C TRP A 128 4.71 0.06 4.36
N ILE A 129 5.46 0.58 3.39
CA ILE A 129 5.64 -0.02 2.06
C ILE A 129 6.33 -1.37 2.19
N LYS A 130 7.41 -1.49 2.97
CA LYS A 130 8.09 -2.77 3.25
C LYS A 130 7.16 -3.74 3.98
N LEU A 131 6.30 -3.30 4.90
CA LEU A 131 5.29 -4.11 5.58
C LEU A 131 4.11 -4.48 4.65
N PHE A 132 3.85 -3.66 3.63
CA PHE A 132 2.88 -3.91 2.57
C PHE A 132 3.45 -4.81 1.45
N GLU A 133 4.77 -4.78 1.25
CA GLU A 133 5.56 -5.62 0.35
C GLU A 133 6.03 -6.93 0.98
N LEU A 134 6.19 -6.95 2.32
CA LEU A 134 6.05 -8.09 3.22
C LEU A 134 4.58 -8.49 3.14
N ARG A 135 4.28 -8.99 1.95
CA ARG A 135 3.15 -9.78 1.55
C ARG A 135 2.58 -10.35 2.83
N ASN A 136 1.33 -9.99 3.12
CA ASN A 136 0.50 -10.75 4.02
C ASN A 136 0.64 -10.36 5.52
N TRP A 137 0.68 -9.08 5.96
CA TRP A 137 0.50 -8.74 7.40
C TRP A 137 -0.75 -9.41 8.01
N THR A 138 -1.81 -9.56 7.21
CA THR A 138 -3.01 -10.32 7.59
C THR A 138 -2.78 -11.82 7.68
N GLN A 139 -1.90 -12.41 6.87
CA GLN A 139 -1.48 -13.81 7.00
C GLN A 139 -0.40 -13.99 8.05
N PHE A 140 0.45 -13.02 8.31
CA PHE A 140 1.35 -13.03 9.45
C PHE A 140 0.52 -13.17 10.71
N LEU A 141 -0.52 -12.33 10.87
CA LEU A 141 -1.51 -12.47 11.94
C LEU A 141 -2.28 -13.81 11.87
N ARG A 142 -2.66 -14.28 10.67
CA ARG A 142 -3.36 -15.58 10.51
C ARG A 142 -2.47 -16.79 10.82
N THR A 143 -1.18 -16.69 10.54
CA THR A 143 -0.16 -17.71 10.81
C THR A 143 0.16 -17.71 12.28
N ILE A 144 0.30 -16.55 12.92
CA ILE A 144 0.38 -16.43 14.39
C ILE A 144 -0.84 -17.08 15.01
N SER A 145 -2.05 -16.71 14.57
CA SER A 145 -3.30 -17.26 15.10
C SER A 145 -3.39 -18.79 14.97
N ARG A 146 -3.04 -19.35 13.79
CA ARG A 146 -3.00 -20.81 13.58
C ARG A 146 -1.88 -21.51 14.34
N ALA A 147 -0.73 -20.88 14.48
CA ALA A 147 0.38 -21.45 15.26
C ALA A 147 0.04 -21.47 16.75
N SER A 148 -0.63 -20.42 17.25
CA SER A 148 -1.08 -20.34 18.64
C SER A 148 -2.20 -21.33 18.99
N GLU A 149 -2.92 -21.88 18.00
CA GLU A 149 -3.83 -23.01 18.22
C GLU A 149 -3.08 -24.28 18.65
N ASN A 150 -1.81 -24.42 18.28
CA ASN A 150 -0.98 -25.59 18.61
C ASN A 150 -0.04 -25.33 19.80
N SER A 151 0.56 -24.13 19.90
CA SER A 151 1.45 -23.75 21.00
C SER A 151 1.49 -22.23 21.18
N LYS A 152 0.75 -21.73 22.15
CA LYS A 152 0.68 -20.29 22.46
C LYS A 152 2.01 -19.74 22.98
N ASP A 153 2.64 -20.47 23.89
CA ASP A 153 3.86 -20.04 24.58
C ASP A 153 5.06 -19.93 23.62
N GLU A 154 5.15 -20.83 22.62
CA GLU A 154 6.22 -20.78 21.63
C GLU A 154 6.08 -19.58 20.68
N VAL A 155 4.84 -19.24 20.32
CA VAL A 155 4.54 -18.06 19.50
C VAL A 155 4.85 -16.78 20.27
N GLU A 156 4.45 -16.69 21.54
CA GLU A 156 4.76 -15.55 22.41
C GLU A 156 6.27 -15.34 22.54
N ARG A 157 7.03 -16.42 22.81
CA ARG A 157 8.50 -16.36 22.89
C ARG A 157 9.15 -15.81 21.61
N ILE A 158 8.68 -16.24 20.44
CA ILE A 158 9.21 -15.76 19.15
C ILE A 158 8.92 -14.26 18.97
N LEU A 159 7.70 -13.82 19.34
CA LEU A 159 7.33 -12.41 19.25
C LEU A 159 8.16 -11.56 20.20
N ASP A 160 8.37 -12.02 21.43
CA ASP A 160 9.19 -11.33 22.43
C ASP A 160 10.65 -11.21 21.98
N GLU A 161 11.25 -12.28 21.44
CA GLU A 161 12.59 -12.21 20.85
C GLU A 161 12.67 -11.21 19.70
N MET A 162 11.62 -11.14 18.87
CA MET A 162 11.57 -10.22 17.74
C MET A 162 11.47 -8.77 18.22
N ILE A 163 10.66 -8.49 19.23
CA ILE A 163 10.53 -7.18 19.87
C ILE A 163 11.87 -6.77 20.49
N GLU A 164 12.50 -7.66 21.25
CA GLU A 164 13.77 -7.37 21.91
C GLU A 164 14.89 -7.05 20.90
N LYS A 165 14.95 -7.79 19.79
CA LYS A 165 15.88 -7.50 18.68
C LYS A 165 15.62 -6.12 18.07
N LEU A 166 14.36 -5.74 17.88
CA LEU A 166 14.00 -4.41 17.34
C LEU A 166 14.32 -3.28 18.33
N GLU A 167 14.09 -3.48 19.63
CA GLU A 167 14.46 -2.50 20.66
C GLU A 167 15.97 -2.29 20.75
N LYS A 168 16.76 -3.35 20.63
CA LYS A 168 18.24 -3.26 20.60
C LYS A 168 18.73 -2.43 19.42
N ILE A 169 18.06 -2.50 18.27
CA ILE A 169 18.37 -1.66 17.11
C ILE A 169 18.01 -0.20 17.40
N LYS A 170 16.85 0.07 18.01
CA LYS A 170 16.41 1.42 18.38
C LYS A 170 17.39 2.13 19.32
N ARG A 171 17.99 1.41 20.27
CA ARG A 171 18.94 2.00 21.27
C ARG A 171 20.33 2.33 20.71
N ARG A 172 20.63 1.93 19.47
CA ARG A 172 21.92 2.18 18.78
C ARG A 172 21.88 3.41 17.87
N ILE A 173 20.72 4.02 17.73
CA ILE A 173 20.45 5.24 16.97
C ILE A 173 20.22 6.35 17.98
#